data_AF-M0MX30-F1
#
_entry.id   AF-M0MX30-F1
#
_cell.length_a   1.000
_cell.length_b   1.000
_cell.length_c   1.000
_cell.angle_alpha   90.00
_cell.angle_beta   90.00
_cell.angle_gamma   90.00
#
_symmetry.space_group_name_H-M   'P 1'
#
loop_
_entity.id
_entity.type
_entity.pdbx_description
1 polymer ?
#
loop_
_entity_poly.entity_id
_entity_poly.type
_entity_poly.pdbx_seq_one_letter_code
_entity_poly.pdbx_strand_id
1 'polypeptide(L)'
;MDGEDGATQVLDVKERFPENGTLAAVTAWRVPDSDRYPNGVRYSMQYGRIDGETIVRYDNFPDHPGAAKHHKHIGEEEVDDVEFRGPSSLFRRLKQEVRTHGEHWP
;
A
#
# COMPACT_ATOMS: atom_id res chain seq x y z
N MET A 1 18.22 16.66 -21.40
CA MET A 1 18.47 15.43 -20.62
C MET A 1 17.80 15.67 -19.29
N ASP A 2 16.48 15.50 -19.32
CA ASP A 2 15.54 15.89 -18.29
C ASP A 2 15.56 14.76 -17.27
N GLY A 3 16.26 15.00 -16.15
CA GLY A 3 16.44 14.00 -15.11
C GLY A 3 15.08 13.59 -14.57
N GLU A 4 14.71 12.34 -14.81
CA GLU A 4 13.81 11.60 -13.93
C GLU A 4 14.47 11.54 -12.55
N ASP A 5 14.42 12.58 -11.71
CA ASP A 5 15.09 12.48 -10.40
C ASP A 5 14.43 13.36 -9.32
N GLY A 6 13.53 12.72 -8.59
CA GLY A 6 12.96 13.24 -7.34
C GLY A 6 12.24 12.15 -6.54
N ALA A 7 12.04 10.97 -7.16
CA ALA A 7 11.45 9.82 -6.52
C ALA A 7 12.53 8.83 -6.09
N THR A 8 12.65 8.56 -4.79
CA THR A 8 13.56 7.53 -4.24
C THR A 8 12.74 6.39 -3.67
N GLN A 9 12.94 5.17 -4.17
CA GLN A 9 12.26 4.00 -3.60
C GLN A 9 12.77 3.74 -2.17
N VAL A 10 11.84 3.60 -1.23
CA VAL A 10 12.15 3.32 0.19
C VAL A 10 11.60 2.00 0.68
N LEU A 11 10.61 1.42 -0.03
CA LEU A 11 10.13 0.06 0.19
C LEU A 11 9.89 -0.61 -1.17
N ASP A 12 10.39 -1.83 -1.30
CA ASP A 12 10.08 -2.78 -2.36
C ASP A 12 10.04 -4.16 -1.73
N VAL A 13 8.83 -4.69 -1.47
CA VAL A 13 8.66 -6.00 -0.86
C VAL A 13 7.59 -6.75 -1.62
N LYS A 14 7.90 -7.98 -2.01
CA LYS A 14 6.94 -8.90 -2.60
C LYS A 14 7.06 -10.24 -1.88
N GLU A 15 6.01 -10.59 -1.15
CA GLU A 15 5.91 -11.85 -0.43
C GLU A 15 4.78 -12.68 -1.05
N ARG A 16 5.02 -13.96 -1.30
CA ARG A 16 4.03 -14.86 -1.90
C ARG A 16 3.70 -15.95 -0.90
N PHE A 17 2.40 -16.23 -0.74
CA PHE A 17 1.92 -17.31 0.10
C PHE A 17 1.20 -18.35 -0.78
N PRO A 18 1.96 -19.24 -1.43
CA PRO A 18 1.43 -20.13 -2.46
C PRO A 18 0.43 -21.15 -1.90
N GLU A 19 0.57 -21.56 -0.64
CA GLU A 19 -0.33 -22.52 0.03
C GLU A 19 -1.79 -22.03 0.05
N ASN A 20 -1.96 -20.70 0.15
CA ASN A 20 -3.26 -20.05 0.22
C ASN A 20 -3.62 -19.30 -1.07
N GLY A 21 -2.76 -19.34 -2.09
CA GLY A 21 -2.96 -18.62 -3.33
C GLY A 21 -2.99 -17.09 -3.17
N THR A 22 -2.29 -16.55 -2.17
CA THR A 22 -2.26 -15.11 -1.86
C THR A 22 -0.86 -14.52 -2.05
N LEU A 23 -0.76 -13.19 -2.12
CA LEU A 23 0.49 -12.46 -2.12
C LEU A 23 0.33 -11.11 -1.43
N ALA A 24 1.44 -10.56 -0.96
CA ALA A 24 1.57 -9.17 -0.61
C ALA A 24 2.57 -8.47 -1.55
N ALA A 25 2.21 -7.29 -2.04
CA ALA A 25 3.05 -6.44 -2.87
C ALA A 25 3.07 -5.03 -2.27
N VAL A 26 4.25 -4.57 -1.89
CA VAL A 26 4.47 -3.33 -1.14
C VAL A 26 5.50 -2.51 -1.85
N THR A 27 5.11 -1.31 -2.26
CA THR A 27 6.01 -0.31 -2.82
C THR A 27 5.78 1.02 -2.13
N ALA A 28 6.86 1.72 -1.81
CA ALA A 28 6.81 3.10 -1.35
C ALA A 28 7.98 3.90 -1.88
N TRP A 29 7.71 5.15 -2.23
CA TRP A 29 8.65 6.10 -2.80
C TRP A 29 8.59 7.39 -1.99
N ARG A 30 9.75 7.93 -1.65
CA ARG A 30 9.87 9.36 -1.31
C ARG A 30 9.75 10.14 -2.60
N VAL A 31 8.92 11.17 -2.61
CA VAL A 31 8.71 12.07 -3.74
C VAL A 31 8.73 13.51 -3.24
N PRO A 32 8.92 14.52 -4.09
CA PRO A 32 8.81 15.91 -3.67
C PRO A 32 7.44 16.17 -3.04
N ASP A 33 7.43 16.92 -1.94
CA ASP A 33 6.19 17.33 -1.29
C ASP A 33 5.34 18.17 -2.25
N SER A 34 4.03 17.92 -2.27
CA SER A 34 3.06 18.58 -3.13
C SER A 34 1.64 18.36 -2.61
N ASP A 35 0.67 19.14 -3.07
CA ASP A 35 -0.76 18.90 -2.81
C ASP A 35 -1.21 17.47 -3.19
N ARG A 36 -0.55 16.86 -4.18
CA ARG A 36 -0.85 15.48 -4.61
C ARG A 36 -0.32 14.45 -3.62
N TYR A 37 0.89 14.66 -3.11
CA TYR A 37 1.58 13.78 -2.17
C TYR A 37 1.93 14.55 -0.92
N PRO A 38 0.92 14.88 -0.08
CA PRO A 38 1.21 15.45 1.22
C PRO A 38 2.14 14.47 1.95
N ASN A 39 3.16 14.98 2.62
CA ASN A 39 4.21 14.20 3.29
C ASN A 39 5.29 13.60 2.37
N GLY A 40 5.33 14.00 1.08
CA GLY A 40 6.38 13.63 0.15
C GLY A 40 6.53 12.12 -0.02
N VAL A 41 5.40 11.41 -0.13
CA VAL A 41 5.37 9.95 -0.23
C VAL A 41 4.29 9.46 -1.20
N ARG A 42 4.67 8.51 -2.05
CA ARG A 42 3.75 7.74 -2.90
C ARG A 42 3.90 6.27 -2.54
N TYR A 43 2.80 5.56 -2.29
CA TYR A 43 2.87 4.14 -1.95
C TYR A 43 1.67 3.34 -2.46
N SER A 44 1.88 2.04 -2.59
CA SER A 44 0.83 1.04 -2.77
C SER A 44 1.26 -0.23 -2.03
N MET A 45 0.45 -0.65 -1.06
CA MET A 45 0.70 -1.79 -0.18
C MET A 45 -0.52 -2.70 -0.21
N GLN A 46 -0.48 -3.72 -1.06
CA GLN A 46 -1.59 -4.64 -1.31
C GLN A 46 -1.33 -6.01 -0.70
N TYR A 47 -2.37 -6.61 -0.15
CA TYR A 47 -2.51 -8.04 0.09
C TYR A 47 -3.75 -8.55 -0.66
N GLY A 48 -3.60 -9.63 -1.40
CA GLY A 48 -4.65 -10.14 -2.27
C GLY A 48 -4.37 -11.53 -2.83
N ARG A 49 -5.25 -12.02 -3.69
CA ARG A 49 -5.08 -13.29 -4.40
C ARG A 49 -4.10 -13.15 -5.56
N ILE A 50 -3.43 -14.25 -5.90
CA ILE A 50 -2.54 -14.33 -7.07
C ILE A 50 -3.30 -14.06 -8.39
N ASP A 51 -4.61 -14.32 -8.40
CA ASP A 51 -5.49 -14.05 -9.56
C ASP A 51 -5.89 -12.56 -9.71
N GLY A 52 -5.54 -11.70 -8.74
CA GLY A 52 -5.73 -10.25 -8.83
C GLY A 52 -6.78 -9.66 -7.88
N GLU A 53 -7.56 -10.48 -7.20
CA GLU A 53 -8.50 -10.03 -6.16
C GLU A 53 -7.76 -9.28 -5.04
N THR A 54 -8.25 -8.08 -4.70
CA THR A 54 -7.74 -7.32 -3.56
C THR A 54 -8.46 -7.74 -2.29
N ILE A 55 -7.71 -8.10 -1.25
CA ILE A 55 -8.27 -8.37 0.08
C ILE A 55 -8.15 -7.10 0.92
N VAL A 56 -6.92 -6.56 1.00
CA VAL A 56 -6.64 -5.27 1.65
C VAL A 56 -5.61 -4.51 0.80
N ARG A 57 -5.82 -3.20 0.60
CA ARG A 57 -4.78 -2.34 0.01
C ARG A 57 -4.70 -1.01 0.75
N TYR A 58 -3.49 -0.60 1.11
CA TYR A 58 -3.23 0.78 1.53
C TYR A 58 -2.55 1.51 0.38
N ASP A 59 -3.12 2.61 -0.07
CA ASP A 59 -2.48 3.46 -1.07
C ASP A 59 -2.85 4.92 -0.85
N ASN A 60 -2.30 5.78 -1.71
CA ASN A 60 -2.70 7.19 -1.78
C ASN A 60 -2.97 7.68 -3.20
N PHE A 61 -3.21 6.74 -4.11
CA PHE A 61 -3.43 7.01 -5.52
C PHE A 61 -4.18 5.84 -6.20
N PRO A 62 -5.26 6.10 -6.96
CA PRO A 62 -5.83 7.42 -7.30
C PRO A 62 -6.60 8.07 -6.13
N ASP A 63 -7.12 9.29 -6.32
CA ASP A 63 -8.02 9.87 -5.32
C ASP A 63 -9.38 9.17 -5.35
N HIS A 64 -9.99 8.99 -4.17
CA HIS A 64 -11.35 8.47 -4.03
C HIS A 64 -12.30 9.57 -3.51
N PRO A 65 -13.48 9.75 -4.13
CA PRO A 65 -14.46 10.72 -3.66
C PRO A 65 -14.95 10.30 -2.27
N GLY A 66 -14.83 11.21 -1.29
CA GLY A 66 -15.25 10.95 0.09
C GLY A 66 -14.20 10.28 0.97
N ALA A 67 -12.99 10.02 0.47
CA ALA A 67 -11.87 9.52 1.26
C ALA A 67 -10.68 10.49 1.24
N ALA A 68 -9.87 10.44 2.29
CA ALA A 68 -8.62 11.15 2.41
C ALA A 68 -7.60 10.66 1.37
N LYS A 69 -6.55 11.46 1.15
CA LYS A 69 -5.45 11.09 0.26
C LYS A 69 -4.89 9.72 0.63
N HIS A 70 -4.66 9.48 1.91
CA HIS A 70 -4.28 8.17 2.45
C HIS A 70 -5.52 7.37 2.77
N HIS A 71 -5.70 6.24 2.09
CA HIS A 71 -6.89 5.42 2.25
C HIS A 71 -6.57 3.94 2.19
N LYS A 72 -7.51 3.14 2.73
CA LYS A 72 -7.47 1.68 2.79
C LYS A 72 -8.64 1.15 1.96
N HIS A 73 -8.35 0.25 1.04
CA HIS A 73 -9.35 -0.57 0.36
C HIS A 73 -9.54 -1.89 1.11
N ILE A 74 -10.79 -2.31 1.26
CA ILE A 74 -11.20 -3.64 1.72
C ILE A 74 -12.05 -4.24 0.61
N GLY A 75 -11.55 -5.31 -0.02
CA GLY A 75 -12.17 -5.80 -1.26
C GLY A 75 -12.09 -4.78 -2.40
N GLU A 76 -13.11 -4.78 -3.26
CA GLU A 76 -13.23 -3.87 -4.41
C GLU A 76 -14.07 -2.62 -4.14
N GLU A 77 -14.88 -2.62 -3.08
CA GLU A 77 -15.98 -1.64 -2.91
C GLU A 77 -15.79 -0.71 -1.71
N GLU A 78 -15.10 -1.16 -0.65
CA GLU A 78 -14.99 -0.41 0.60
C GLU A 78 -13.68 0.37 0.66
N VAL A 79 -13.78 1.68 0.87
CA VAL A 79 -12.64 2.59 1.01
C VAL A 79 -12.78 3.41 2.29
N ASP A 80 -11.79 3.28 3.18
CA ASP A 80 -11.73 3.95 4.48
C ASP A 80 -10.56 4.92 4.57
N ASP A 81 -10.74 5.96 5.38
CA ASP A 81 -9.67 6.88 5.74
C ASP A 81 -8.57 6.18 6.55
N VAL A 82 -7.32 6.53 6.26
CA VAL A 82 -6.17 6.00 6.99
C VAL A 82 -5.48 7.09 7.77
N GLU A 83 -5.35 6.89 9.08
CA GLU A 83 -4.44 7.69 9.89
C GLU A 83 -2.98 7.42 9.46
N PHE A 84 -2.45 8.31 8.64
CA PHE A 84 -1.13 8.15 8.06
C PHE A 84 -0.02 8.55 9.04
N ARG A 85 0.74 7.56 9.51
CA ARG A 85 1.95 7.74 10.35
C ARG A 85 3.24 7.37 9.61
N GLY A 86 3.23 7.40 8.28
CA GLY A 86 4.36 7.00 7.44
C GLY A 86 4.28 5.57 6.89
N PRO A 87 5.09 5.26 5.87
CA PRO A 87 5.03 3.98 5.14
C PRO A 87 5.40 2.78 6.03
N SER A 88 6.36 2.92 6.94
CA SER A 88 6.75 1.84 7.86
C SER A 88 5.61 1.47 8.84
N SER A 89 4.81 2.45 9.27
CA SER A 89 3.63 2.21 10.11
C SER A 89 2.56 1.43 9.35
N LEU A 90 2.29 1.80 8.10
CA LEU A 90 1.35 1.08 7.22
C LEU A 90 1.84 -0.31 6.87
N PHE A 91 3.13 -0.48 6.59
CA PHE A 91 3.71 -1.78 6.29
C PHE A 91 3.54 -2.75 7.47
N ARG A 92 3.81 -2.30 8.70
CA ARG A 92 3.55 -3.11 9.91
C ARG A 92 2.07 -3.47 10.05
N ARG A 93 1.17 -2.53 9.75
CA ARG A 93 -0.28 -2.78 9.77
C ARG A 93 -0.66 -3.83 8.72
N LEU A 94 -0.17 -3.71 7.48
CA LEU A 94 -0.38 -4.72 6.43
C LEU A 94 0.09 -6.11 6.88
N LYS A 95 1.28 -6.24 7.47
CA LYS A 95 1.75 -7.53 7.99
C LYS A 95 0.81 -8.12 9.04
N GLN A 96 0.18 -7.28 9.87
CA GLN A 96 -0.83 -7.73 10.84
C GLN A 96 -2.12 -8.19 10.15
N GLU A 97 -2.60 -7.47 9.12
CA GLU A 97 -3.76 -7.88 8.32
C GLU A 97 -3.48 -9.26 7.68
N VAL A 98 -2.34 -9.41 7.01
CA VAL A 98 -1.91 -10.66 6.37
C VAL A 98 -1.92 -11.83 7.36
N ARG A 99 -1.42 -11.62 8.58
CA ARG A 99 -1.44 -12.63 9.65
C ARG A 99 -2.84 -12.93 10.17
N THR A 100 -3.71 -11.93 10.22
CA THR A 100 -5.13 -12.09 10.59
C THR A 100 -5.89 -12.90 9.53
N HIS A 101 -5.46 -12.83 8.27
CA HIS A 101 -5.97 -13.65 7.17
C HIS A 101 -5.35 -15.06 7.11
N GLY A 102 -4.53 -15.45 8.08
CA GLY A 102 -4.01 -16.81 8.23
C GLY A 102 -2.65 -17.06 7.60
N GLU A 103 -2.03 -16.05 6.98
CA GLU A 103 -0.69 -16.19 6.42
C GLU A 103 0.40 -16.00 7.47
N HIS A 104 1.49 -16.74 7.36
CA HIS A 104 2.64 -16.54 8.22
C HIS A 104 3.66 -15.60 7.57
N TRP A 105 3.56 -14.30 7.86
CA TRP A 105 4.58 -13.31 7.49
C TRP A 105 5.46 -12.95 8.70
N PRO A 106 6.73 -13.42 8.76
CA PRO A 106 7.67 -13.09 9.84
C PRO A 106 7.98 -11.60 9.86
#